data_AF-A0A9X9XHT2-F1
#
_entry.id   AF-A0A9X9XHT2-F1
#
_cell.length_a   1.000
_cell.length_b   1.000
_cell.length_c   1.000
_cell.angle_alpha   90.00
_cell.angle_beta   90.00
_cell.angle_gamma   90.00
#
_symmetry.space_group_name_H-M   'P 1'
#
loop_
_entity.id
_entity.type
_entity.pdbx_description
1 polymer ?
#
loop_
_entity_poly.entity_id
_entity_poly.type
_entity_poly.pdbx_seq_one_letter_code
_entity_poly.pdbx_strand_id
1 'polypeptide(L)'
;MTRAMLPALPLCCAMLSSACAPAAPPEIRLLPLRLPDALLVCAAAPVLPFGDGLTQGQVAELLLAYDAAHADCAGRLAAVRRLNPTDRGEQ
;
A
#
# COMPACT_ATOMS: atom_id res chain seq x y z
N MET A 1 -52.77 1.48 -30.68
CA MET A 1 -51.49 0.75 -30.60
C MET A 1 -50.83 1.08 -29.29
N THR A 2 -50.80 0.10 -28.39
CA THR A 2 -50.22 0.16 -27.04
C THR A 2 -48.71 -0.06 -27.10
N ARG A 3 -47.92 0.79 -26.42
CA ARG A 3 -46.57 0.45 -25.98
C ARG A 3 -46.27 1.15 -24.66
N ALA A 4 -46.49 0.41 -23.58
CA ALA A 4 -45.97 0.72 -22.25
C ALA A 4 -44.45 0.59 -22.31
N MET A 5 -43.74 1.65 -21.92
CA MET A 5 -42.28 1.70 -21.88
C MET A 5 -41.86 1.59 -20.41
N LEU A 6 -41.05 0.57 -20.13
CA LEU A 6 -40.66 0.01 -18.84
C LEU A 6 -40.16 1.05 -17.79
N PRO A 7 -40.51 0.87 -16.50
CA PRO A 7 -39.89 1.59 -15.38
C PRO A 7 -38.61 0.85 -14.92
N ALA A 8 -37.55 0.87 -15.72
CA ALA A 8 -36.28 0.20 -15.37
C ALA A 8 -35.23 1.11 -14.71
N LEU A 9 -35.46 2.43 -14.70
CA LEU A 9 -34.48 3.40 -14.19
C LEU A 9 -34.27 3.48 -12.66
N PRO A 10 -35.25 3.20 -11.76
CA PRO A 10 -35.04 3.45 -10.34
C PRO A 10 -34.15 2.40 -9.65
N LEU A 11 -34.03 1.20 -10.22
CA LEU A 11 -33.25 0.09 -9.63
C LEU A 11 -31.73 0.27 -9.75
N CYS A 12 -31.25 0.87 -10.86
CA CYS A 12 -29.81 1.17 -11.01
C CYS A 12 -29.35 2.24 -10.00
N CYS A 13 -30.15 3.27 -9.76
CA CYS A 13 -29.80 4.35 -8.81
C CYS A 13 -29.75 3.86 -7.35
N ALA A 14 -30.54 2.84 -7.01
CA ALA A 14 -30.51 2.21 -5.68
C ALA A 14 -29.22 1.40 -5.45
N MET A 15 -28.72 0.70 -6.48
CA MET A 15 -27.48 -0.10 -6.37
C MET A 15 -26.23 0.77 -6.23
N LEU A 16 -26.14 1.88 -6.98
CA LEU A 16 -25.00 2.81 -6.93
C LEU A 16 -24.87 3.56 -5.59
N SER A 17 -25.98 3.80 -4.90
CA SER A 17 -25.99 4.47 -3.59
C SER A 17 -25.48 3.59 -2.45
N SER A 18 -25.43 2.26 -2.62
CA SER A 18 -24.95 1.34 -1.58
C SER A 18 -23.42 1.21 -1.51
N ALA A 19 -22.72 1.58 -2.59
CA ALA A 19 -21.26 1.49 -2.67
C ALA A 19 -20.53 2.66 -1.96
N CYS A 20 -21.27 3.71 -1.60
CA CYS A 20 -20.75 4.90 -0.93
C CYS A 20 -21.24 4.95 0.52
N ALA A 21 -21.17 3.82 1.23
CA ALA A 21 -21.29 3.84 2.68
C ALA A 21 -19.95 4.34 3.26
N PRO A 22 -19.95 5.32 4.18
CA PRO A 22 -18.72 5.74 4.84
C PRO A 22 -18.16 4.53 5.59
N ALA A 23 -16.99 4.06 5.17
CA ALA A 23 -16.26 3.03 5.90
C ALA A 23 -16.01 3.54 7.33
N ALA A 24 -16.32 2.73 8.33
CA ALA A 24 -16.01 3.07 9.71
C ALA A 24 -14.50 3.35 9.81
N PRO A 25 -14.08 4.41 10.53
CA PRO A 25 -12.67 4.70 10.69
C PRO A 25 -11.98 3.49 11.33
N PRO A 26 -10.79 3.10 10.85
CA PRO A 26 -10.08 1.95 11.40
C PRO A 26 -9.79 2.19 12.88
N GLU A 27 -10.07 1.20 13.73
CA GLU A 27 -9.72 1.24 15.15
C GLU A 27 -8.19 1.10 15.27
N ILE A 28 -7.48 2.23 15.50
CA ILE A 28 -6.03 2.22 15.69
C ILE A 28 -5.71 1.75 17.11
N ARG A 29 -5.33 0.48 17.26
CA ARG A 29 -4.82 -0.06 18.53
C ARG A 29 -3.30 0.13 18.61
N LEU A 30 -2.86 1.03 19.49
CA LEU A 30 -1.44 1.23 19.78
C LEU A 30 -0.95 0.11 20.70
N LEU A 31 -0.16 -0.82 20.15
CA LEU A 31 0.49 -1.85 20.94
C LEU A 31 1.71 -1.23 21.66
N PRO A 32 1.85 -1.33 23.00
CA PRO A 32 3.02 -0.82 23.72
C PRO A 32 4.22 -1.76 23.51
N LEU A 33 4.67 -1.89 22.27
CA LEU A 33 5.82 -2.69 21.89
C LEU A 33 7.02 -1.78 21.72
N ARG A 34 8.06 -1.95 22.54
CA ARG A 34 9.35 -1.31 22.29
C ARG A 34 10.09 -2.10 21.22
N LEU A 35 10.22 -1.51 20.05
CA LEU A 35 11.01 -2.04 18.95
C LEU A 35 12.46 -1.53 19.07
N PRO A 36 13.48 -2.37 18.77
CA PRO A 36 14.84 -1.89 18.61
C PRO A 36 14.90 -0.81 17.52
N ASP A 37 15.62 0.29 17.76
CA ASP A 37 15.72 1.40 16.81
C ASP A 37 16.25 0.97 15.43
N ALA A 38 17.10 -0.05 15.41
CA ALA A 38 17.56 -0.66 14.17
C ALA A 38 16.39 -1.15 13.29
N LEU A 39 15.29 -1.65 13.85
CA LEU A 39 14.15 -2.10 13.03
C LEU A 39 13.29 -0.95 12.50
N LEU A 40 13.46 0.26 13.02
CA LEU A 40 12.64 1.43 12.69
C LEU A 40 13.26 2.28 11.56
N VAL A 41 14.51 2.01 11.21
CA VAL A 41 15.25 2.76 10.19
C VAL A 41 15.64 1.82 9.07
N CYS A 42 15.11 2.06 7.88
CA CYS A 42 15.55 1.42 6.65
C CYS A 42 16.72 2.19 6.03
N ALA A 43 17.51 1.51 5.19
CA ALA A 43 18.45 2.18 4.31
C ALA A 43 17.73 3.29 3.50
N ALA A 44 18.39 4.44 3.34
CA ALA A 44 17.83 5.52 2.55
C ALA A 44 17.66 5.09 1.09
N ALA A 45 16.57 5.54 0.46
CA ALA A 45 16.43 5.39 -0.98
C ALA A 45 17.57 6.12 -1.69
N PRO A 46 18.12 5.55 -2.79
CA PRO A 46 19.13 6.24 -3.57
C PRO A 46 18.56 7.56 -4.14
N VAL A 47 19.41 8.58 -4.19
CA VAL A 47 19.04 9.88 -4.75
C VAL A 47 18.94 9.75 -6.27
N LEU A 48 17.83 10.24 -6.82
CA LEU A 48 17.67 10.31 -8.27
C LEU A 48 18.69 11.32 -8.83
N PRO A 49 19.54 10.92 -9.78
CA PRO A 49 20.46 11.85 -10.41
C PRO A 49 19.68 12.95 -11.15
N PHE A 50 20.09 14.21 -10.96
CA PHE A 50 19.55 15.35 -11.68
C PHE A 50 20.34 15.55 -12.98
N GLY A 51 19.68 15.38 -14.13
CA GLY A 51 20.25 15.65 -15.44
C GLY A 51 19.49 14.95 -16.56
N ASP A 52 19.46 15.57 -17.74
CA ASP A 52 18.90 14.95 -18.94
C ASP A 52 19.90 13.93 -19.50
N GLY A 53 19.48 12.67 -19.62
CA GLY A 53 20.24 11.61 -20.27
C GLY A 53 21.07 10.75 -19.31
N LEU A 54 20.42 9.80 -18.66
CA LEU A 54 21.13 8.70 -17.99
C LEU A 54 21.56 7.66 -19.02
N THR A 55 22.79 7.19 -18.89
CA THR A 55 23.22 6.00 -19.63
C THR A 55 22.50 4.76 -19.10
N GLN A 56 22.36 3.73 -19.93
CA GLN A 56 21.76 2.45 -19.52
C GLN A 56 22.49 1.84 -18.30
N GLY A 57 23.82 1.95 -18.24
CA GLY A 57 24.60 1.48 -17.10
C GLY A 57 24.27 2.22 -15.81
N GLN A 58 24.11 3.55 -15.87
CA GLN A 58 23.70 4.34 -14.70
C GLN A 58 22.29 4.01 -14.23
N VAL A 59 21.35 3.74 -15.15
CA VAL A 59 20.01 3.27 -14.79
C VAL A 59 20.08 1.89 -14.13
N ALA A 60 20.91 0.98 -14.65
CA ALA A 60 21.07 -0.35 -14.05
C ALA A 60 21.62 -0.27 -12.61
N GLU A 61 22.66 0.53 -12.38
CA GLU A 61 23.20 0.77 -11.04
C GLU A 61 22.17 1.40 -10.09
N LEU A 62 21.37 2.36 -10.58
CA LEU A 62 20.30 2.97 -9.80
C LEU A 62 19.23 1.95 -9.40
N LEU A 63 18.83 1.06 -10.31
CA LEU A 63 17.85 0.01 -10.03
C LEU A 63 18.39 -1.00 -9.00
N LEU A 64 19.67 -1.39 -9.10
CA LEU A 64 20.31 -2.26 -8.10
C LEU A 64 20.35 -1.59 -6.72
N ALA A 65 20.65 -0.28 -6.66
CA ALA A 65 20.64 0.45 -5.41
C ALA A 65 19.24 0.53 -4.78
N TYR A 66 18.20 0.72 -5.60
CA TYR A 66 16.81 0.68 -5.13
C TYR A 66 16.40 -0.70 -4.62
N ASP A 67 16.78 -1.77 -5.33
CA ASP A 67 16.48 -3.15 -4.92
C ASP A 67 17.14 -3.49 -3.57
N ALA A 68 18.41 -3.10 -3.39
CA ALA A 68 19.12 -3.27 -2.12
C ALA A 68 18.43 -2.50 -0.96
N ALA A 69 18.03 -1.25 -1.19
CA ALA A 69 17.30 -0.46 -0.18
C ALA A 69 15.92 -1.07 0.12
N HIS A 70 15.23 -1.60 -0.89
CA HIS A 70 13.97 -2.31 -0.73
C HIS A 70 14.15 -3.58 0.10
N ALA A 71 15.15 -4.41 -0.22
CA ALA A 71 15.42 -5.66 0.47
C ALA A 71 15.73 -5.44 1.97
N ASP A 72 16.52 -4.41 2.30
CA ASP A 72 16.77 -4.01 3.69
C ASP A 72 15.47 -3.69 4.43
N CYS A 73 14.62 -2.84 3.83
CA CYS A 73 13.39 -2.41 4.45
C CYS A 73 12.36 -3.54 4.60
N ALA A 74 12.23 -4.39 3.57
CA ALA A 74 11.38 -5.58 3.60
C ALA A 74 11.83 -6.55 4.70
N GLY A 75 13.14 -6.74 4.86
CA GLY A 75 13.71 -7.57 5.93
C GLY A 75 13.39 -7.05 7.33
N ARG A 76 13.53 -5.73 7.55
CA ARG A 76 13.19 -5.08 8.83
C ARG A 76 11.69 -5.16 9.12
N LEU A 77 10.84 -4.87 8.14
CA LEU A 77 9.39 -5.00 8.28
C LEU A 77 8.96 -6.44 8.61
N ALA A 78 9.55 -7.44 7.95
CA ALA A 78 9.31 -8.83 8.26
C ALA A 78 9.73 -9.18 9.69
N ALA A 79 10.82 -8.60 10.20
CA ALA A 79 11.23 -8.76 11.60
C ALA A 79 10.23 -8.13 12.57
N VAL A 80 9.73 -6.92 12.29
CA VAL A 80 8.69 -6.27 13.10
C VAL A 80 7.42 -7.13 13.13
N ARG A 81 6.97 -7.65 11.98
CA ARG A 81 5.79 -8.54 11.90
C ARG A 81 5.97 -9.83 12.70
N ARG A 82 7.17 -10.41 12.75
CA ARG A 82 7.43 -11.59 13.60
C ARG A 82 7.31 -11.27 15.09
N LEU A 83 7.61 -10.04 15.51
CA LEU A 83 7.47 -9.59 16.90
C LEU A 83 6.01 -9.23 17.26
N ASN A 84 5.15 -8.99 16.26
CA ASN A 84 3.73 -8.70 16.45
C ASN A 84 2.85 -9.74 15.71
N PRO A 85 2.67 -10.95 16.28
CA PRO A 85 1.97 -12.06 15.63
C PRO A 85 0.47 -11.84 15.44
N THR A 86 -0.11 -10.77 15.99
CA THR A 86 -1.54 -10.45 15.89
C THR A 86 -2.00 -10.09 14.47
N ASP A 87 -1.07 -9.87 13.53
CA ASP A 87 -1.34 -9.60 12.11
C ASP A 87 -1.63 -10.88 11.27
N ARG A 88 -1.62 -12.07 11.89
CA ARG A 88 -1.89 -13.36 11.22
C ARG A 88 -3.37 -13.73 11.13
N GLY A 89 -4.25 -12.74 11.30
CA GLY A 89 -5.65 -12.93 11.64
C GLY A 89 -6.67 -12.60 10.56
N GLU A 90 -6.34 -12.58 9.27
CA GLU A 90 -7.34 -12.54 8.19
C GLU A 90 -6.84 -13.35 6.98
N GLN A 91 -7.28 -14.61 6.89
CA GLN A 91 -7.22 -15.48 5.71
C GLN A 91 -8.64 -15.97 5.41
#